data_AF-A0AAN5C662-F1
#
_entry.id   AF-A0AAN5C662-F1
#
_cell.length_a   1.000
_cell.length_b   1.000
_cell.length_c   1.000
_cell.angle_alpha   90.00
_cell.angle_beta   90.00
_cell.angle_gamma   90.00
#
_symmetry.space_group_name_H-M   'P 1'
#
loop_
_entity.id
_entity.type
_entity.pdbx_description
1 polymer ?
#
loop_
_entity_poly.entity_id
_entity_poly.type
_entity_poly.pdbx_seq_one_letter_code
_entity_poly.pdbx_strand_id
1 'polypeptide(L)'
;SQESHGYAYSYAEQTVVRHLNNKGMETDKRPIVELPKPLKMPKHELLFEEEWSKIYPGELVIKRYYFPTATNKKIDMNKIKGIYYRVQNTSDDLFRTKDWGMTLSPCWWACDFKRSLRKKKSGFYNVVIDIGSKTMKGFTTNNLHALLSILRHQCGPEVICREGFPW
;
A
#
# COMPACT_ATOMS: atom_id res chain seq x y z
N SER A 1 -33.28 -0.56 26.39
CA SER A 1 -32.17 -1.08 27.21
C SER A 1 -30.89 -0.87 26.42
N GLN A 2 -30.04 0.04 26.91
CA GLN A 2 -28.57 0.19 26.76
C GLN A 2 -27.95 0.05 25.34
N GLU A 3 -27.39 1.12 24.75
CA GLU A 3 -26.01 1.63 24.91
C GLU A 3 -24.95 0.64 24.34
N SER A 4 -23.91 0.99 23.57
CA SER A 4 -23.19 2.25 23.34
C SER A 4 -21.98 2.01 22.39
N HIS A 5 -21.32 3.12 21.97
CA HIS A 5 -20.03 3.26 21.25
C HIS A 5 -20.04 2.96 19.75
N GLY A 6 -19.70 3.86 18.82
CA GLY A 6 -19.04 5.16 18.92
C GLY A 6 -18.21 5.35 17.64
N TYR A 7 -18.77 6.01 16.63
CA TYR A 7 -18.03 6.51 15.46
C TYR A 7 -18.36 7.98 15.28
N ALA A 8 -17.69 8.81 16.08
CA ALA A 8 -17.64 10.25 15.90
C ALA A 8 -16.29 10.59 15.26
N TYR A 9 -16.28 10.78 13.93
CA TYR A 9 -15.34 11.69 13.28
C TYR A 9 -16.16 12.58 12.36
N SER A 10 -16.70 13.64 12.96
CA SER A 10 -17.34 14.74 12.26
C SER A 10 -16.27 15.56 11.55
N TYR A 11 -16.28 15.54 10.22
CA TYR A 11 -15.62 16.55 9.40
C TYR A 11 -16.34 17.88 9.59
N ALA A 12 -15.78 18.73 10.45
CA ALA A 12 -16.20 20.12 10.57
C ALA A 12 -15.16 21.01 9.86
N GLU A 13 -15.28 21.09 8.53
CA GLU A 13 -14.81 22.26 7.78
C GLU A 13 -16.01 22.80 7.02
N GLN A 14 -16.59 23.89 7.51
CA GLN A 14 -17.44 24.76 6.70
C GLN A 14 -17.47 26.18 7.29
N THR A 15 -16.79 27.06 6.55
CA THR A 15 -17.33 28.35 6.07
C THR A 15 -17.32 29.57 7.00
N VAL A 16 -16.30 30.41 6.76
CA VAL A 16 -16.37 31.86 6.51
C VAL A 16 -17.43 32.66 7.29
N VAL A 17 -16.97 33.49 8.24
CA VAL A 17 -17.70 34.71 8.63
C VAL A 17 -16.79 35.92 8.38
N ARG A 18 -17.07 36.62 7.28
CA ARG A 18 -16.73 38.03 7.12
C ARG A 18 -17.62 38.83 8.06
N HIS A 19 -17.03 39.58 8.98
CA HIS A 19 -17.61 40.83 9.46
C HIS A 19 -16.48 41.83 9.75
N LEU A 20 -16.49 42.90 8.98
CA LEU A 20 -15.72 44.12 9.24
C LEU A 20 -16.27 44.73 10.53
N ASN A 21 -15.41 44.99 11.51
CA ASN A 21 -15.53 46.21 12.28
C ASN A 21 -14.19 46.63 12.88
N ASN A 22 -13.92 47.91 12.71
CA ASN A 22 -12.69 48.62 12.97
C ASN A 22 -12.74 49.21 14.38
N LYS A 23 -11.75 48.93 15.24
CA LYS A 23 -11.23 49.80 16.33
C LYS A 23 -10.28 49.04 17.27
N GLY A 24 -9.13 49.65 17.57
CA GLY A 24 -8.34 49.40 18.79
C GLY A 24 -7.06 48.61 18.56
N MET A 25 -5.92 49.29 18.68
CA MET A 25 -4.60 48.68 18.84
C MET A 25 -4.51 48.00 20.22
N GLU A 26 -4.34 46.68 20.23
CA GLU A 26 -3.77 45.95 21.35
C GLU A 26 -2.91 44.83 20.77
N THR A 27 -1.61 44.85 21.03
CA THR A 27 -0.67 43.83 20.55
C THR A 27 -0.84 42.57 21.38
N ASP A 28 -1.89 41.83 21.08
CA ASP A 28 -2.16 40.53 21.68
C ASP A 28 -1.24 39.48 21.03
N LYS A 29 -0.29 38.96 21.82
CA LYS A 29 0.59 37.87 21.41
C LYS A 29 -0.26 36.61 21.33
N ARG A 30 -0.87 36.38 20.17
CA ARG A 30 -1.61 35.15 19.90
C ARG A 30 -0.73 33.95 20.26
N PRO A 31 -1.18 33.02 21.12
CA PRO A 31 -0.43 31.81 21.39
C PRO A 31 -0.25 31.07 20.07
N ILE A 32 1.00 30.71 19.77
CA ILE A 32 1.32 29.80 18.67
C ILE A 32 0.57 28.51 18.99
N VAL A 33 -0.50 28.24 18.24
CA VAL A 33 -1.15 26.93 18.26
C VAL A 33 -0.12 25.96 17.70
N GLU A 34 0.56 25.22 18.57
CA GLU A 34 1.40 24.11 18.14
C GLU A 34 0.51 23.17 17.35
N LEU A 35 0.75 23.08 16.03
CA LEU A 35 0.11 22.11 15.18
C LEU A 35 0.36 20.73 15.81
N PRO A 36 -0.68 19.93 16.09
CA PRO A 36 -0.49 18.63 16.72
C PRO A 36 0.51 17.82 15.91
N LYS A 37 1.61 17.42 16.55
CA LYS A 37 2.61 16.55 15.94
C LYS A 37 1.89 15.33 15.39
N PRO A 38 2.12 14.93 14.12
CA PRO A 38 1.43 13.78 13.55
C PRO A 38 1.64 12.57 14.46
N LEU A 39 0.53 12.01 14.94
CA LEU A 39 0.53 10.84 15.82
C LEU A 39 1.29 9.72 15.12
N LYS A 40 2.43 9.32 15.70
CA LYS A 40 3.17 8.14 15.22
C LYS A 40 2.28 6.92 15.49
N MET A 41 1.61 6.42 14.46
CA MET A 41 0.84 5.18 14.58
C MET A 41 1.75 4.06 15.08
N PRO A 42 1.28 3.22 16.01
CA PRO A 42 2.09 2.12 16.52
C PRO A 42 2.47 1.20 15.35
N LYS A 43 3.77 0.87 15.23
CA LYS A 43 4.33 0.07 14.13
C LYS A 43 3.71 -1.34 13.96
N HIS A 44 2.82 -1.74 14.86
CA HIS A 44 2.20 -3.05 14.90
C HIS A 44 0.72 -3.04 14.48
N GLU A 45 0.14 -1.87 14.17
CA GLU A 45 -1.22 -1.80 13.65
C GLU A 45 -1.29 -2.41 12.24
N LEU A 46 -2.21 -3.36 12.04
CA LEU A 46 -2.38 -4.02 10.75
C LEU A 46 -3.27 -3.15 9.85
N LEU A 47 -2.71 -2.62 8.77
CA LEU A 47 -3.44 -1.79 7.81
C LEU A 47 -4.13 -2.63 6.73
N PHE A 48 -3.53 -3.76 6.36
CA PHE A 48 -4.03 -4.65 5.32
C PHE A 48 -3.57 -6.09 5.56
N GLU A 49 -4.41 -7.07 5.27
CA GLU A 49 -4.03 -8.47 5.20
C GLU A 49 -4.87 -9.25 4.18
N GLU A 50 -4.19 -10.08 3.38
CA GLU A 50 -4.81 -11.06 2.49
C GLU A 50 -3.95 -12.35 2.42
N GLU A 51 -4.28 -13.31 1.56
CA GLU A 51 -3.56 -14.58 1.43
C GLU A 51 -2.05 -14.40 1.11
N TRP A 52 -1.69 -13.39 0.31
CA TRP A 52 -0.32 -13.20 -0.20
C TRP A 52 0.46 -12.06 0.45
N SER A 53 -0.18 -11.14 1.18
CA SER A 53 0.50 -9.98 1.73
C SER A 53 -0.09 -9.48 3.05
N LYS A 54 0.72 -8.70 3.79
CA LYS A 54 0.28 -7.85 4.91
C LYS A 54 0.92 -6.47 4.78
N ILE A 55 0.26 -5.44 5.28
CA ILE A 55 0.83 -4.11 5.41
C ILE A 55 0.70 -3.63 6.86
N TYR A 56 1.82 -3.14 7.39
CA TYR A 56 1.93 -2.39 8.64
C TYR A 56 2.45 -0.98 8.32
N PRO A 57 2.35 -0.01 9.26
CA PRO A 57 2.98 1.30 9.08
C PRO A 57 4.47 1.16 8.72
N GLY A 58 4.82 1.58 7.51
CA GLY A 58 6.19 1.53 6.98
C GLY A 58 6.73 0.15 6.56
N GLU A 59 5.96 -0.93 6.63
CA GLU A 59 6.42 -2.28 6.23
C GLU A 59 5.38 -3.02 5.35
N LEU A 60 5.83 -3.47 4.17
CA LEU A 60 5.13 -4.45 3.34
C LEU A 60 5.69 -5.84 3.61
N VAL A 61 4.81 -6.78 3.92
CA VAL A 61 5.16 -8.20 4.09
C VAL A 61 4.57 -8.99 2.93
N ILE A 62 5.43 -9.58 2.10
CA ILE A 62 5.03 -10.56 1.09
C ILE A 62 5.13 -11.96 1.71
N LYS A 63 4.00 -12.67 1.77
CA LYS A 63 3.92 -13.99 2.39
C LYS A 63 4.54 -15.06 1.50
N ARG A 64 5.12 -16.11 2.10
CA ARG A 64 5.64 -17.30 1.39
C ARG A 64 6.55 -16.95 0.20
N TYR A 65 7.49 -16.03 0.43
CA TYR A 65 8.31 -15.47 -0.63
C TYR A 65 9.50 -16.36 -0.99
N TYR A 66 10.21 -16.83 0.04
CA TYR A 66 11.36 -17.72 -0.13
C TYR A 66 10.90 -19.18 -0.01
N PHE A 67 11.47 -20.07 -0.81
CA PHE A 67 11.32 -21.51 -0.63
C PHE A 67 12.70 -22.19 -0.59
N PRO A 68 12.80 -23.36 0.07
CA PRO A 68 11.70 -24.22 0.58
C PRO A 68 11.04 -23.78 1.88
N THR A 69 11.58 -22.78 2.56
CA THR A 69 11.17 -22.39 3.90
C THR A 69 9.80 -21.71 3.98
N ALA A 70 9.19 -21.31 2.86
CA ALA A 70 7.97 -20.50 2.79
C ALA A 70 8.03 -19.24 3.68
N THR A 71 9.23 -18.70 3.91
CA THR A 71 9.42 -17.54 4.79
C THR A 71 8.99 -16.25 4.09
N ASN A 72 8.48 -15.32 4.89
CA ASN A 72 7.98 -14.04 4.41
C ASN A 72 9.14 -13.11 4.01
N LYS A 73 8.92 -12.27 3.01
CA LYS A 73 9.79 -11.16 2.66
C LYS A 73 9.20 -9.89 3.27
N LYS A 74 10.00 -9.21 4.11
CA LYS A 74 9.70 -7.87 4.60
C LYS A 74 10.37 -6.83 3.72
N ILE A 75 9.64 -5.77 3.39
CA ILE A 75 10.09 -4.65 2.58
C ILE A 75 9.77 -3.37 3.35
N ASP A 76 10.80 -2.57 3.59
CA ASP A 76 10.66 -1.21 4.11
C ASP A 76 10.04 -0.34 3.02
N MET A 77 8.92 0.32 3.33
CA MET A 77 8.19 1.16 2.37
C MET A 77 9.05 2.29 1.82
N ASN A 78 9.99 2.82 2.61
CA ASN A 78 10.90 3.88 2.16
C ASN A 78 11.89 3.44 1.08
N LYS A 79 12.05 2.12 0.88
CA LYS A 79 12.92 1.56 -0.16
C LYS A 79 12.18 1.31 -1.46
N ILE A 80 10.85 1.37 -1.46
CA ILE A 80 10.04 1.14 -2.65
C ILE A 80 10.26 2.32 -3.60
N LYS A 81 10.60 2.01 -4.85
CA LYS A 81 10.77 2.99 -5.94
C LYS A 81 9.67 2.87 -6.99
N GLY A 82 9.09 1.68 -7.13
CA GLY A 82 8.05 1.40 -8.10
C GLY A 82 7.09 0.31 -7.65
N ILE A 83 5.82 0.50 -7.96
CA ILE A 83 4.73 -0.44 -7.77
C ILE A 83 4.05 -0.62 -9.14
N TYR A 84 4.21 -1.81 -9.70
CA TYR A 84 3.66 -2.16 -11.01
C TYR A 84 2.63 -3.25 -10.84
N TYR A 85 1.55 -3.19 -11.61
CA TYR A 85 0.50 -4.20 -11.52
C TYR A 85 -0.11 -4.55 -12.87
N ARG A 86 -0.73 -5.72 -12.96
CA ARG A 86 -1.52 -6.16 -14.12
C ARG A 86 -2.55 -7.18 -13.69
N VAL A 87 -3.70 -7.22 -14.36
CA VAL A 87 -4.64 -8.34 -14.23
C VAL A 87 -3.93 -9.64 -14.60
N GLN A 88 -4.14 -10.72 -13.84
CA GLN A 88 -3.62 -12.04 -14.19
C GLN A 88 -4.31 -12.57 -15.45
N ASN A 89 -3.52 -12.88 -16.46
CA ASN A 89 -3.97 -13.53 -17.68
C ASN A 89 -2.98 -14.61 -18.11
N THR A 90 -3.39 -15.88 -17.99
CA THR A 90 -2.55 -17.05 -18.26
C THR A 90 -1.90 -17.02 -19.66
N SER A 91 -2.58 -16.50 -20.69
CA SER A 91 -2.00 -16.43 -22.04
C SER A 91 -0.90 -15.37 -22.16
N ASP A 92 -1.11 -14.22 -21.53
CA ASP A 92 -0.24 -13.04 -21.70
C ASP A 92 0.90 -13.02 -20.68
N ASP A 93 0.74 -13.78 -19.60
CA ASP A 93 1.70 -13.89 -18.50
C ASP A 93 2.65 -15.09 -18.67
N LEU A 94 2.50 -15.85 -19.78
CA LEU A 94 3.38 -16.95 -20.14
C LEU A 94 4.84 -16.45 -20.15
N PHE A 95 5.72 -17.11 -19.39
CA PHE A 95 7.13 -16.73 -19.16
C PHE A 95 7.40 -15.40 -18.41
N ARG A 96 6.38 -14.55 -18.21
CA ARG A 96 6.49 -13.28 -17.45
C ARG A 96 6.22 -13.47 -15.96
N THR A 97 5.35 -14.41 -15.62
CA THR A 97 5.03 -14.78 -14.24
C THR A 97 5.28 -16.26 -13.99
N LYS A 98 5.38 -16.64 -12.72
CA LYS A 98 5.59 -18.03 -12.31
C LYS A 98 4.81 -18.30 -11.03
N ASP A 99 4.48 -19.57 -10.81
CA ASP A 99 3.88 -20.01 -9.55
C ASP A 99 4.82 -19.74 -8.38
N TRP A 100 6.14 -19.80 -8.60
CA TRP A 100 7.15 -19.39 -7.63
C TRP A 100 8.55 -19.23 -8.26
N GLY A 101 9.37 -18.34 -7.71
CA GLY A 101 10.78 -18.16 -8.07
C GLY A 101 11.03 -17.13 -9.19
N MET A 102 12.25 -17.13 -9.72
CA MET A 102 12.65 -16.19 -10.78
C MET A 102 12.11 -16.61 -12.15
N THR A 103 11.68 -15.63 -12.93
CA THR A 103 11.35 -15.77 -14.37
C THR A 103 12.52 -15.35 -15.26
N LEU A 104 12.32 -15.35 -16.60
CA LEU A 104 13.27 -14.70 -17.52
C LEU A 104 13.28 -13.17 -17.36
N SER A 105 12.19 -12.60 -16.84
CA SER A 105 12.18 -11.20 -16.38
C SER A 105 12.96 -11.05 -15.07
N PRO A 106 13.49 -9.86 -14.74
CA PRO A 106 14.20 -9.59 -13.49
C PRO A 106 13.24 -9.49 -12.29
N CYS A 107 12.28 -10.41 -12.19
CA CYS A 107 11.29 -10.49 -11.13
C CYS A 107 11.32 -11.88 -10.47
N TRP A 108 11.33 -11.88 -9.14
CA TRP A 108 11.21 -13.08 -8.32
C TRP A 108 9.84 -13.12 -7.67
N TRP A 109 9.09 -14.17 -7.97
CA TRP A 109 7.69 -14.35 -7.58
C TRP A 109 7.55 -15.10 -6.27
N ALA A 110 6.69 -14.58 -5.40
CA ALA A 110 6.19 -15.26 -4.21
C ALA A 110 5.36 -16.49 -4.60
N CYS A 111 5.26 -17.45 -3.68
CA CYS A 111 4.62 -18.72 -3.93
C CYS A 111 3.10 -18.58 -4.08
N ASP A 112 2.57 -18.99 -5.22
CA ASP A 112 1.15 -19.08 -5.54
C ASP A 112 0.88 -20.28 -6.47
N PHE A 113 0.90 -21.50 -5.93
CA PHE A 113 0.61 -22.73 -6.70
C PHE A 113 -0.83 -22.80 -7.23
N LYS A 114 -1.74 -21.98 -6.69
CA LYS A 114 -3.11 -21.91 -7.21
C LYS A 114 -3.18 -21.08 -8.49
N ARG A 115 -2.16 -20.29 -8.83
CA ARG A 115 -2.09 -19.43 -10.02
C ARG A 115 -2.43 -20.19 -11.30
N SER A 116 -1.78 -21.32 -11.55
CA SER A 116 -1.99 -22.16 -12.73
C SER A 116 -3.38 -22.81 -12.78
N LEU A 117 -4.06 -22.93 -11.65
CA LEU A 117 -5.42 -23.50 -11.52
C LEU A 117 -6.54 -22.46 -11.66
N ARG A 118 -6.22 -21.16 -11.64
CA ARG A 118 -7.23 -20.09 -11.75
C ARG A 118 -7.76 -20.01 -13.17
N LYS A 119 -9.08 -19.80 -13.31
CA LYS A 119 -9.72 -19.51 -14.60
C LYS A 119 -9.20 -18.19 -15.17
N LYS A 120 -9.28 -18.03 -16.51
CA LYS A 120 -9.03 -16.75 -17.18
C LYS A 120 -9.95 -15.66 -16.59
N LYS A 121 -9.41 -14.47 -16.30
CA LYS A 121 -10.12 -13.32 -15.70
C LYS A 121 -10.66 -13.57 -14.28
N SER A 122 -9.83 -14.12 -13.42
CA SER A 122 -10.23 -14.58 -12.08
C SER A 122 -10.28 -13.49 -10.99
N GLY A 123 -10.13 -12.21 -11.35
CA GLY A 123 -10.10 -11.09 -10.37
C GLY A 123 -8.80 -11.01 -9.56
N PHE A 124 -7.77 -11.78 -9.95
CA PHE A 124 -6.44 -11.71 -9.35
C PHE A 124 -5.54 -10.81 -10.18
N TYR A 125 -4.59 -10.18 -9.50
CA TYR A 125 -3.61 -9.28 -10.09
C TYR A 125 -2.21 -9.76 -9.74
N ASN A 126 -1.30 -9.50 -10.66
CA ASN A 126 0.12 -9.56 -10.44
C ASN A 126 0.59 -8.19 -9.95
N VAL A 127 1.31 -8.16 -8.84
CA VAL A 127 1.93 -6.94 -8.31
C VAL A 127 3.43 -7.15 -8.24
N VAL A 128 4.18 -6.14 -8.66
CA VAL A 128 5.64 -6.14 -8.70
C VAL A 128 6.15 -4.92 -7.96
N ILE A 129 6.98 -5.15 -6.95
CA ILE A 129 7.62 -4.11 -6.14
C ILE A 129 9.08 -3.97 -6.59
N ASP A 130 9.42 -2.78 -7.05
CA ASP A 130 10.79 -2.37 -7.28
C ASP A 130 11.33 -1.63 -6.06
N ILE A 131 12.50 -2.07 -5.58
CA ILE A 131 13.23 -1.47 -4.46
C ILE A 131 14.61 -0.95 -4.89
N GLY A 132 14.85 -0.82 -6.20
CA GLY A 132 16.15 -0.45 -6.78
C GLY A 132 17.21 -1.54 -6.70
N SER A 133 16.81 -2.81 -6.58
CA SER A 133 17.73 -3.96 -6.55
C SER A 133 17.74 -4.71 -7.88
N LYS A 134 18.72 -5.60 -8.11
CA LYS A 134 18.83 -6.40 -9.35
C LYS A 134 17.58 -7.20 -9.70
N THR A 135 16.78 -7.58 -8.71
CA THR A 135 15.50 -8.27 -8.92
C THR A 135 14.36 -7.45 -8.34
N MET A 136 13.18 -7.53 -8.94
CA MET A 136 11.93 -7.04 -8.39
C MET A 136 11.20 -8.15 -7.64
N LYS A 137 10.22 -7.77 -6.81
CA LYS A 137 9.52 -8.68 -5.91
C LYS A 137 8.07 -8.82 -6.36
N GLY A 138 7.74 -9.94 -6.97
CA GLY A 138 6.42 -10.23 -7.52
C GLY A 138 5.54 -11.00 -6.54
N PHE A 139 4.24 -10.70 -6.49
CA PHE A 139 3.25 -11.46 -5.74
C PHE A 139 1.84 -11.31 -6.32
N THR A 140 0.90 -12.13 -5.84
CA THR A 140 -0.52 -12.08 -6.22
C THR A 140 -1.30 -11.18 -5.26
N THR A 141 -2.33 -10.50 -5.72
CA THR A 141 -3.38 -9.92 -4.86
C THR A 141 -4.76 -10.16 -5.47
N ASN A 142 -5.80 -10.23 -4.66
CA ASN A 142 -7.19 -10.23 -5.12
C ASN A 142 -7.97 -8.97 -4.74
N ASN A 143 -7.32 -8.04 -4.04
CA ASN A 143 -7.89 -6.75 -3.66
C ASN A 143 -6.93 -5.62 -4.01
N LEU A 144 -6.67 -5.47 -5.32
CA LEU A 144 -5.70 -4.50 -5.83
C LEU A 144 -6.03 -3.08 -5.36
N HIS A 145 -7.31 -2.68 -5.34
CA HIS A 145 -7.70 -1.31 -5.00
C HIS A 145 -7.35 -0.96 -3.55
N ALA A 146 -7.70 -1.83 -2.59
CA ALA A 146 -7.35 -1.62 -1.18
C ALA A 146 -5.83 -1.64 -0.97
N LEU A 147 -5.14 -2.59 -1.59
CA LEU A 147 -3.68 -2.69 -1.53
C LEU A 147 -3.01 -1.40 -2.03
N LEU A 148 -3.37 -0.93 -3.24
CA LEU A 148 -2.78 0.27 -3.83
C LEU A 148 -3.13 1.53 -3.04
N SER A 149 -4.34 1.64 -2.50
CA SER A 149 -4.74 2.78 -1.67
C SER A 149 -3.81 2.93 -0.45
N ILE A 150 -3.51 1.82 0.22
CA ILE A 150 -2.65 1.82 1.41
C ILE A 150 -1.19 2.03 1.02
N LEU A 151 -0.69 1.35 -0.02
CA LEU A 151 0.68 1.53 -0.47
C LEU A 151 0.97 2.97 -0.90
N ARG A 152 0.05 3.62 -1.62
CA ARG A 152 0.20 5.03 -2.02
C ARG A 152 0.22 5.98 -0.81
N HIS A 153 -0.53 5.68 0.23
CA HIS A 153 -0.52 6.46 1.46
C HIS A 153 0.74 6.23 2.32
N GLN A 154 1.36 5.06 2.22
CA GLN A 154 2.53 4.68 3.02
C GLN A 154 3.87 4.93 2.34
N CYS A 155 3.90 5.03 1.01
CA CYS A 155 5.11 5.29 0.24
C CYS A 155 5.35 6.79 0.04
N GLY A 156 6.59 7.15 -0.33
CA GLY A 156 6.91 8.52 -0.73
C GLY A 156 6.17 8.95 -2.00
N PRO A 157 5.88 10.26 -2.16
CA PRO A 157 5.16 10.78 -3.33
C PRO A 157 5.89 10.56 -4.67
N GLU A 158 7.19 10.29 -4.64
CA GLU A 158 8.04 10.00 -5.80
C GLU A 158 7.90 8.56 -6.33
N VAL A 159 7.23 7.67 -5.58
CA VAL A 159 7.09 6.27 -5.96
C VAL A 159 6.23 6.13 -7.21
N ILE A 160 6.78 5.50 -8.24
CA ILE A 160 6.05 5.21 -9.47
C ILE A 160 4.97 4.18 -9.17
N CYS A 161 3.72 4.47 -9.53
CA CYS A 161 2.62 3.51 -9.39
C CYS A 161 1.81 3.44 -10.69
N ARG A 162 1.93 2.35 -11.45
CA ARG A 162 1.26 2.22 -12.76
C ARG A 162 0.91 0.79 -13.14
N GLU A 163 -0.05 0.67 -14.06
CA GLU A 163 -0.36 -0.59 -14.73
C GLU A 163 0.71 -0.94 -15.78
N GLY A 164 0.99 -2.24 -15.92
CA GLY A 164 2.01 -2.78 -16.80
C GLY A 164 3.37 -2.95 -16.11
N PHE A 165 4.05 -4.06 -16.43
CA PHE A 165 5.40 -4.29 -15.92
C PHE A 165 6.42 -3.37 -16.59
N PRO A 166 7.51 -3.00 -15.90
CA PRO A 166 8.51 -2.08 -16.44
C PRO A 166 9.45 -2.71 -17.49
N TRP A 167 9.09 -3.86 -18.07
CA TRP A 167 9.85 -4.60 -19.09
C TRP A 167 8.97 -5.16 -20.20
#